data_AF-A0A4R4VDD5-F1
#
_entry.id   AF-A0A4R4VDD5-F1
#
_cell.length_a   1.000
_cell.length_b   1.000
_cell.length_c   1.000
_cell.angle_alpha   90.00
_cell.angle_beta   90.00
_cell.angle_gamma   90.00
#
_symmetry.space_group_name_H-M   'P 1'
#
loop_
_entity.id
_entity.type
_entity.pdbx_description
1 polymer ?
#
loop_
_entity_poly.entity_id
_entity_poly.type
_entity_poly.pdbx_seq_one_letter_code
_entity_poly.pdbx_strand_id
1 'polypeptide(L)'
;MPIAVSDLLAEARAYRFSLALAHQHLSQLPKDLREAVSADARNKVYFTASPEDAHELARHVGPVLGAHDLSHLGAYQAAGRVMTGKGGQSPAFTFRTRPLPDLVPGRQEAVRAASRAAFSRPETSTPSRPKLRLSTDPRRAHEESTK
;
A
#
# COMPACT_ATOMS: atom_id res chain seq x y z
N MET A 1 19.43 14.79 5.62
CA MET A 1 18.52 14.43 6.72
C MET A 1 17.48 13.48 6.15
N PRO A 2 17.37 12.22 6.61
CA PRO A 2 16.28 11.36 6.17
C PRO A 2 14.96 11.94 6.72
N ILE A 3 14.03 12.25 5.82
CA ILE A 3 12.69 12.73 6.17
C ILE A 3 11.97 11.57 6.88
N ALA A 4 11.29 11.84 8.00
CA ALA A 4 10.52 10.80 8.68
C ALA A 4 9.38 10.34 7.78
N VAL A 5 9.08 9.04 7.75
CA VAL A 5 8.03 8.49 6.88
C VAL A 5 6.65 9.11 7.19
N SER A 6 6.44 9.53 8.44
CA SER A 6 5.27 10.31 8.87
C SER A 6 5.14 11.63 8.11
N ASP A 7 6.21 12.41 7.99
CA ASP A 7 6.22 13.69 7.30
C ASP A 7 6.00 13.48 5.79
N LEU A 8 6.62 12.44 5.24
CA LEU A 8 6.44 12.06 3.85
C LEU A 8 4.98 11.66 3.56
N LEU A 9 4.29 10.99 4.49
CA LEU A 9 2.86 10.66 4.35
C LEU A 9 1.98 11.92 4.32
N ALA A 10 2.25 12.87 5.20
CA ALA A 10 1.52 14.14 5.26
C ALA A 10 1.70 14.96 3.98
N GLU A 11 2.90 14.95 3.40
CA GLU A 11 3.24 15.73 2.20
C GLU A 11 2.99 14.98 0.88
N ALA A 12 2.76 13.67 0.91
CA ALA A 12 2.68 12.80 -0.28
C ALA A 12 1.71 13.34 -1.34
N ARG A 13 0.58 13.93 -0.90
CA ARG A 13 -0.41 14.53 -1.81
C ARG A 13 0.17 15.68 -2.63
N ALA A 14 0.94 16.58 -2.01
CA ALA A 14 1.53 17.72 -2.68
C ALA A 14 2.52 17.27 -3.77
N TYR A 15 3.25 16.19 -3.50
CA TYR A 15 4.21 15.60 -4.42
C TYR A 15 3.60 14.63 -5.45
N ARG A 16 2.26 14.46 -5.45
CA ARG A 16 1.56 13.43 -6.26
C ARG A 16 2.19 12.04 -6.10
N PHE A 17 2.71 11.78 -4.91
CA PHE A 17 3.37 10.55 -4.55
C PHE A 17 2.36 9.61 -3.89
N SER A 18 2.42 8.32 -4.24
CA SER A 18 1.54 7.30 -3.67
C SER A 18 2.39 6.30 -2.89
N LEU A 19 1.93 5.93 -1.70
CA LEU A 19 2.59 4.97 -0.84
C LEU A 19 1.60 3.85 -0.47
N ALA A 20 2.06 2.60 -0.58
CA ALA A 20 1.37 1.44 -0.06
C ALA A 20 2.13 0.92 1.15
N LEU A 21 1.46 0.88 2.30
CA LEU A 21 2.02 0.43 3.58
C LEU A 21 1.31 -0.85 4.01
N ALA A 22 2.09 -1.85 4.42
CA ALA A 22 1.59 -3.10 4.95
C ALA A 22 2.40 -3.45 6.21
N HIS A 23 1.69 -3.78 7.29
CA HIS A 23 2.26 -4.20 8.58
C HIS A 23 1.34 -5.23 9.24
N GLN A 24 1.85 -5.98 10.21
CA GLN A 24 1.08 -7.05 10.88
C GLN A 24 0.45 -6.60 12.19
N HIS A 25 1.16 -5.77 12.97
CA HIS A 25 0.68 -5.26 14.26
C HIS A 25 0.81 -3.75 14.31
N LEU A 26 -0.10 -3.03 14.97
CA LEU A 26 0.04 -1.58 15.13
C LEU A 26 1.22 -1.21 16.03
N SER A 27 1.56 -2.08 16.98
CA SER A 27 2.69 -1.89 17.90
C SER A 27 4.07 -1.90 17.22
N GLN A 28 4.16 -2.44 15.99
CA GLN A 28 5.39 -2.37 15.18
C GLN A 28 5.65 -0.97 14.63
N LEU A 29 4.62 -0.12 14.59
CA LEU A 29 4.75 1.24 14.10
C LEU A 29 5.13 2.18 15.26
N PRO A 30 6.17 3.03 15.09
CA PRO A 30 6.38 4.15 15.98
C PRO A 30 5.10 4.97 16.11
N LYS A 31 4.87 5.54 17.29
CA LYS A 31 3.62 6.26 17.61
C LYS A 31 3.25 7.30 16.54
N ASP A 32 4.22 8.13 16.15
CA ASP A 32 4.02 9.20 15.16
C ASP A 32 3.65 8.64 13.78
N LEU A 33 4.25 7.52 13.37
CA LEU A 33 3.90 6.87 12.11
C LEU A 33 2.51 6.23 12.16
N ARG A 34 2.13 5.63 13.30
CA ARG A 34 0.78 5.08 13.50
C ARG A 34 -0.28 6.18 13.39
N GLU A 35 -0.02 7.33 14.01
CA GLU A 35 -0.90 8.50 13.95
C GLU A 35 -0.99 9.06 12.53
N ALA A 36 0.14 9.20 11.83
CA ALA A 36 0.17 9.63 10.42
C ALA A 36 -0.58 8.67 9.50
N VAL A 37 -0.38 7.35 9.62
CA VAL A 37 -1.13 6.35 8.84
C VAL A 37 -2.62 6.41 9.14
N SER A 38 -2.99 6.56 10.41
CA SER A 38 -4.37 6.70 10.85
C SER A 38 -5.04 7.94 10.21
N ALA A 39 -4.37 9.09 10.21
CA ALA A 39 -4.89 10.34 9.70
C ALA A 39 -4.87 10.44 8.16
N ASP A 40 -3.74 10.10 7.54
CA ASP A 40 -3.45 10.45 6.15
C ASP A 40 -3.70 9.31 5.16
N ALA A 41 -3.62 8.05 5.58
CA ALA A 41 -3.87 6.92 4.69
C ALA A 41 -5.37 6.84 4.33
N ARG A 42 -5.73 7.37 3.16
CA ARG A 42 -7.13 7.49 2.73
C ARG A 42 -7.80 6.16 2.39
N ASN A 43 -7.02 5.19 1.95
CA ASN A 43 -7.46 3.83 1.67
C ASN A 43 -6.97 2.93 2.81
N LYS A 44 -7.88 2.19 3.41
CA LYS A 44 -7.61 1.30 4.53
C LYS A 44 -8.16 -0.08 4.19
N VAL A 45 -7.31 -1.09 4.31
CA VAL A 45 -7.65 -2.50 4.12
C VAL A 45 -7.15 -3.24 5.34
N TYR A 46 -8.04 -3.96 6.01
CA TYR A 46 -7.76 -4.71 7.22
C TYR A 46 -8.06 -6.18 6.96
N PHE A 47 -7.07 -7.02 7.24
CA PHE A 47 -7.28 -8.45 7.40
C PHE A 47 -7.68 -8.74 8.85
N THR A 48 -7.85 -10.01 9.19
CA THR A 48 -8.10 -10.44 10.57
C THR A 48 -7.06 -9.81 11.50
N ALA A 49 -7.55 -9.01 12.46
CA ALA A 49 -6.72 -8.29 13.41
C ALA A 49 -6.77 -8.94 14.79
N SER A 50 -5.74 -8.70 15.61
CA SER A 50 -5.81 -9.03 17.04
C SER A 50 -6.96 -8.25 17.71
N PRO A 51 -7.56 -8.75 18.81
CA PRO A 51 -8.58 -8.00 19.55
C PRO A 51 -8.13 -6.59 19.96
N GLU A 52 -6.85 -6.45 20.34
CA GLU A 52 -6.25 -5.19 20.75
C GLU A 52 -6.16 -4.20 19.58
N ASP A 53 -5.61 -4.63 18.45
CA ASP A 53 -5.53 -3.79 17.24
C ASP A 53 -6.94 -3.47 16.71
N ALA A 54 -7.85 -4.45 16.73
CA ALA A 54 -9.21 -4.29 16.23
C ALA A 54 -9.98 -3.17 16.94
N HIS A 55 -9.75 -2.97 18.24
CA HIS A 55 -10.35 -1.88 19.00
C HIS A 55 -9.89 -0.50 18.49
N GLU A 56 -8.59 -0.35 18.20
CA GLU A 56 -8.06 0.90 17.65
C GLU A 56 -8.56 1.15 16.22
N LEU A 57 -8.60 0.10 15.40
CA LEU A 57 -8.97 0.13 13.98
C LEU A 57 -10.47 0.34 13.73
N ALA A 58 -11.33 -0.13 14.64
CA ALA A 58 -12.79 -0.04 14.51
C ALA A 58 -13.28 1.41 14.29
N ARG A 59 -12.57 2.39 14.85
CA ARG A 59 -12.85 3.83 14.67
C ARG A 59 -12.83 4.26 13.19
N HIS A 60 -12.12 3.52 12.34
CA HIS A 60 -12.05 3.81 10.91
C HIS A 60 -13.14 3.14 10.09
N VAL A 61 -13.86 2.15 10.61
CA VAL A 61 -14.84 1.36 9.85
C VAL A 61 -16.25 1.43 10.43
N GLY A 62 -16.39 2.01 11.62
CA GLY A 62 -17.69 2.32 12.19
C GLY A 62 -18.50 3.30 11.34
N PRO A 63 -19.85 3.25 11.42
CA PRO A 63 -20.63 2.32 12.24
C PRO A 63 -20.90 0.96 11.58
N VAL A 64 -20.44 0.74 10.35
CA VAL A 64 -20.80 -0.45 9.56
C VAL A 64 -20.11 -1.72 10.07
N LEU A 65 -18.87 -1.60 10.52
CA LEU A 65 -18.11 -2.69 11.13
C LEU A 65 -17.56 -2.25 12.49
N GLY A 66 -17.43 -3.20 13.40
CA GLY A 66 -16.85 -3.02 14.73
C GLY A 66 -15.59 -3.85 14.96
N ALA A 67 -15.04 -3.73 16.17
CA ALA A 67 -13.84 -4.48 16.58
C ALA A 67 -14.08 -6.01 16.56
N HIS A 68 -15.30 -6.45 16.89
CA HIS A 68 -15.66 -7.86 16.81
C HIS A 68 -15.56 -8.37 15.37
N ASP A 69 -16.10 -7.63 14.39
CA ASP A 69 -16.03 -8.03 12.98
C ASP A 69 -14.60 -8.13 12.48
N LEU A 70 -13.76 -7.13 12.81
CA LEU A 70 -12.34 -7.10 12.39
C LEU A 70 -11.51 -8.24 12.98
N SER A 71 -11.82 -8.69 14.20
CA SER A 71 -11.13 -9.81 14.85
C SER A 71 -11.62 -11.18 14.40
N HIS A 72 -12.78 -11.26 13.73
CA HIS A 72 -13.41 -12.52 13.30
C HIS A 72 -13.46 -12.66 11.77
N LEU A 73 -12.73 -11.83 11.02
CA LEU A 73 -12.60 -12.00 9.57
C LEU A 73 -12.03 -13.40 9.26
N GLY A 74 -12.68 -14.12 8.34
CA GLY A 74 -12.25 -15.45 7.94
C GLY A 74 -11.02 -15.43 7.02
N ALA A 75 -10.50 -16.62 6.71
CA ALA A 75 -9.43 -16.77 5.74
C ALA A 75 -9.82 -16.17 4.39
N TYR A 76 -8.92 -15.37 3.82
CA TYR A 76 -9.14 -14.61 2.59
C TYR A 76 -10.31 -13.63 2.65
N GLN A 77 -10.68 -13.15 3.83
CA GLN A 77 -11.63 -12.06 4.02
C GLN A 77 -10.88 -10.81 4.50
N ALA A 78 -11.33 -9.66 4.03
CA ALA A 78 -10.79 -8.37 4.45
C ALA A 78 -11.93 -7.35 4.59
N ALA A 79 -11.74 -6.37 5.46
CA ALA A 79 -12.54 -5.16 5.54
C ALA A 79 -11.82 -4.04 4.77
N GLY A 80 -12.59 -3.22 4.06
CA GLY A 80 -12.09 -2.12 3.25
C GLY A 80 -12.85 -0.83 3.52
N ARG A 81 -12.13 0.28 3.51
CA ARG A 81 -12.68 1.63 3.39
C ARG A 81 -11.78 2.41 2.44
N VAL A 82 -12.27 2.72 1.25
CA VAL A 82 -11.45 3.24 0.15
C VAL A 82 -12.04 4.50 -0.45
N MET A 83 -11.20 5.32 -1.06
CA MET A 83 -11.62 6.47 -1.84
C MET A 83 -12.28 6.00 -3.14
N THR A 84 -13.45 6.56 -3.42
CA THR A 84 -14.17 6.37 -4.68
C THR A 84 -13.71 7.41 -5.71
N GLY A 85 -13.91 7.11 -7.01
CA GLY A 85 -13.54 8.01 -8.10
C GLY A 85 -14.22 9.38 -8.07
N LYS A 86 -15.29 9.54 -7.28
CA LYS A 86 -16.01 10.81 -7.07
C LYS A 86 -15.42 11.66 -5.92
N GLY A 87 -14.28 11.26 -5.35
CA GLY A 87 -13.59 12.00 -4.30
C GLY A 87 -14.12 11.78 -2.87
N GLY A 88 -15.14 10.93 -2.69
CA GLY A 88 -15.65 10.53 -1.38
C GLY A 88 -15.07 9.20 -0.90
N GLN A 89 -15.03 8.99 0.42
CA GLN A 89 -14.75 7.66 0.99
C GLN A 89 -15.99 6.77 0.88
N SER A 90 -15.78 5.49 0.56
CA SER A 90 -16.83 4.49 0.66
C SER A 90 -17.26 4.31 2.12
N PRO A 91 -18.49 3.84 2.38
CA PRO A 91 -18.78 3.11 3.61
C PRO A 91 -17.77 1.95 3.78
N ALA A 92 -17.58 1.49 5.01
CA ALA A 92 -16.81 0.26 5.21
C ALA A 92 -17.57 -0.93 4.61
N PHE A 93 -16.82 -1.90 4.09
CA PHE A 93 -17.38 -3.11 3.50
C PHE A 93 -16.42 -4.28 3.71
N THR A 94 -16.92 -5.51 3.62
CA THR A 94 -16.08 -6.70 3.57
C THR A 94 -15.98 -7.23 2.15
N PHE A 95 -14.84 -7.83 1.81
CA PHE A 95 -14.62 -8.48 0.53
C PHE A 95 -13.73 -9.70 0.70
N ARG A 96 -13.64 -10.54 -0.34
CA ARG A 96 -12.76 -11.72 -0.35
C ARG A 96 -11.53 -11.46 -1.20
N THR A 97 -10.38 -11.88 -0.72
CA THR A 97 -9.13 -11.89 -1.46
C THR A 97 -8.93 -13.21 -2.17
N ARG A 98 -8.07 -13.21 -3.19
CA ARG A 98 -7.63 -14.44 -3.84
C ARG A 98 -6.46 -15.02 -3.05
N PRO A 99 -6.33 -16.35 -3.00
CA PRO A 99 -5.11 -16.96 -2.47
C PRO A 99 -3.89 -16.47 -3.24
N LEU A 100 -2.74 -16.46 -2.55
CA LEU A 100 -1.47 -16.18 -3.22
C LEU A 100 -1.25 -17.26 -4.29
N PRO A 101 -0.93 -16.89 -5.55
CA PRO A 101 -0.61 -17.86 -6.57
C PRO A 101 0.61 -18.69 -6.16
N ASP A 102 0.70 -19.90 -6.71
CA ASP A 102 1.84 -20.78 -6.46
C ASP A 102 3.16 -20.10 -6.79
N LEU A 103 4.19 -20.45 -6.01
CA LEU A 103 5.54 -20.01 -6.25
C LEU A 103 5.96 -20.45 -7.66
N VAL A 104 6.52 -19.52 -8.44
CA VAL A 104 7.10 -19.84 -9.74
C VAL A 104 8.59 -20.06 -9.54
N PRO A 105 9.09 -21.32 -9.67
CA PRO A 105 10.50 -21.62 -9.48
C PRO A 105 11.38 -20.74 -10.38
N GLY A 106 12.49 -20.26 -9.85
CA GLY A 106 13.45 -19.40 -10.55
C GLY A 106 13.06 -17.94 -10.74
N ARG A 107 11.82 -17.55 -10.40
CA ARG A 107 11.35 -16.15 -10.56
C ARG A 107 12.18 -15.17 -9.73
N GLN A 108 12.64 -15.57 -8.54
CA GLN A 108 13.51 -14.70 -7.72
C GLN A 108 14.85 -14.38 -8.40
N GLU A 109 15.48 -15.34 -9.09
CA GLU A 109 16.73 -15.08 -9.81
C GLU A 109 16.49 -14.15 -10.99
N ALA A 110 15.42 -14.40 -11.75
CA ALA A 110 15.02 -13.56 -12.89
C ALA A 110 14.77 -12.11 -12.47
N VAL A 111 14.02 -11.90 -11.38
CA VAL A 111 13.75 -10.55 -10.84
C VAL A 111 15.05 -9.87 -10.39
N ARG A 112 15.94 -10.59 -9.69
CA ARG A 112 17.24 -10.04 -9.24
C ARG A 112 18.15 -9.69 -10.43
N ALA A 113 18.20 -10.54 -11.45
CA ALA A 113 18.99 -10.30 -12.66
C ALA A 113 18.46 -9.09 -13.43
N ALA A 114 17.15 -9.01 -13.64
CA ALA A 114 16.50 -7.86 -14.28
C ALA A 114 16.74 -6.56 -13.50
N SER A 115 16.60 -6.60 -12.18
CA SER A 115 16.88 -5.44 -11.32
C SER A 115 18.34 -4.99 -11.41
N ARG A 116 19.30 -5.92 -11.42
CA ARG A 116 20.71 -5.56 -11.60
C ARG A 116 20.94 -4.95 -12.98
N ALA A 117 20.47 -5.58 -14.05
CA ALA A 117 20.62 -5.04 -15.40
C ALA A 117 20.01 -3.63 -15.56
N ALA A 118 18.89 -3.35 -14.89
CA ALA A 118 18.21 -2.05 -14.98
C ALA A 118 18.79 -0.97 -14.05
N PHE A 119 19.27 -1.33 -12.86
CA PHE A 119 19.57 -0.36 -11.79
C PHE A 119 20.99 -0.43 -11.23
N SER A 120 21.80 -1.45 -11.56
CA SER A 120 23.21 -1.45 -11.16
C SER A 120 23.98 -0.46 -12.03
N ARG A 121 24.71 0.46 -11.38
CA ARG A 121 25.70 1.32 -12.04
C ARG A 121 27.07 0.64 -11.93
N PRO A 122 27.91 0.67 -12.97
CA PRO A 122 29.32 0.35 -12.82
C PRO A 122 29.95 1.32 -11.81
N GLU A 123 30.81 0.82 -10.93
CA GLU A 123 31.38 1.55 -9.79
C GLU A 123 32.09 2.87 -10.15
N THR A 124 32.43 3.09 -11.43
CA THR A 124 33.15 4.27 -11.91
C THR A 124 32.28 5.46 -12.34
N SER A 125 30.95 5.41 -12.25
CA SER A 125 30.12 6.56 -12.61
C SER A 125 29.88 7.51 -11.42
N THR A 126 30.57 8.65 -11.41
CA THR A 126 30.28 9.81 -10.55
C THR A 126 28.76 10.08 -10.48
N PRO A 127 28.17 10.36 -9.31
CA PRO A 127 26.72 10.46 -9.17
C PRO A 127 26.18 11.67 -9.95
N SER A 128 25.73 11.43 -11.18
CA SER A 128 24.83 12.35 -11.86
C SER A 128 23.43 12.17 -11.27
N ARG A 129 22.82 13.29 -10.83
CA ARG A 129 21.45 13.38 -10.33
C ARG A 129 20.52 12.54 -11.23
N PRO A 130 19.81 11.53 -10.70
CA PRO A 130 18.89 10.75 -11.52
C PRO A 130 17.75 11.67 -11.99
N LYS A 131 17.71 11.95 -13.29
CA LYS A 131 16.51 12.51 -13.93
C LYS A 131 15.46 11.42 -13.92
N LEU A 132 14.49 11.53 -13.01
CA LEU A 132 13.34 10.65 -12.95
C LEU A 132 12.59 10.77 -14.29
N ARG A 133 12.81 9.83 -15.21
CA ARG A 133 11.99 9.72 -16.42
C ARG A 133 10.71 9.00 -15.99
N LEU A 134 9.66 9.77 -15.68
CA LEU A 134 8.30 9.24 -15.74
C LEU A 134 7.96 8.99 -17.21
N SER A 135 8.33 7.81 -17.72
CA SER A 135 7.86 7.33 -19.01
C SER A 135 6.90 6.18 -18.81
N THR A 136 5.70 6.40 -19.36
CA THR A 136 4.66 5.44 -19.75
C THR A 136 3.72 4.95 -18.63
N ASP A 137 2.53 5.58 -18.58
CA ASP A 137 1.36 5.07 -17.88
C ASP A 137 0.87 3.78 -18.57
N PRO A 138 0.87 2.61 -17.90
CA PRO A 138 0.46 1.34 -18.49
C PRO A 138 -1.02 1.30 -18.89
N ARG A 139 -1.84 2.29 -18.50
CA ARG A 139 -3.25 2.39 -18.91
C ARG A 139 -3.45 2.83 -20.36
N ARG A 140 -2.44 3.44 -21.00
CA ARG A 140 -2.51 3.80 -22.43
C ARG A 140 -2.22 2.63 -23.39
N ALA A 141 -1.63 1.55 -22.91
CA ALA A 141 -1.31 0.39 -23.76
C ALA A 141 -2.54 -0.42 -24.19
N HIS A 142 -3.70 -0.21 -23.56
CA HIS A 142 -4.94 -0.92 -23.90
C HIS A 142 -5.84 -0.22 -24.92
N GLU A 143 -5.53 1.01 -25.34
CA GLU A 143 -6.36 1.76 -26.31
C GLU A 143 -5.93 1.58 -27.79
N GLU A 144 -4.77 0.99 -28.07
CA GLU A 144 -4.27 0.83 -29.46
C GLU A 144 -4.48 -0.56 -30.08
N SER A 145 -5.12 -1.51 -29.37
CA SER A 145 -5.41 -2.85 -29.92
C SER A 145 -6.82 -3.02 -30.50
N THR A 146 -7.54 -1.91 -30.74
CA THR A 146 -8.82 -1.96 -31.48
C THR A 146 -8.81 -0.89 -32.56
N LYS A 147 -8.08 -1.18 -33.65
CA LYS A 147 -8.35 -0.62 -34.96
C LYS A 147 -8.07 -1.67 -36.02
#